data_AF-A0A2E5WQ63-F1
#
_entry.id   AF-A0A2E5WQ63-F1
#
_cell.length_a   1.000
_cell.length_b   1.000
_cell.length_c   1.000
_cell.angle_alpha   90.00
_cell.angle_beta   90.00
_cell.angle_gamma   90.00
#
_symmetry.space_group_name_H-M   'P 1'
#
loop_
_entity.id
_entity.type
_entity.pdbx_description
1 polymer ?
#
loop_
_entity_poly.entity_id
_entity_poly.type
_entity_poly.pdbx_seq_one_letter_code
_entity_poly.pdbx_strand_id
1 'polypeptide(L)'
;MRFFIQTGLILLCATAAAADPVFEKDIQPVLEQKCGQCHAGGKRKGGLSLATMAGVRRGGESEEAIVGQGLKDSLLWKMISHGEMPPEGKAQLTAAETALIKRWIETGAKSTAAVEVVEKKINQHDVLPIVLLRCTACHGAKEKQGGLDLRTPTAMHKGGRSGPSLKAGKPDASRMIQRIESQACPPSNLLLKYFVQRPTSTEVKTLRRWIAEGAPVVDVKPDVATTKPDHLVTDDDRQHWAFQTPKAKLGARGIDEFIRAKLKAVGLDFAPEANRATLIRRAYLDLIGLPPTLAELRRWTASGKADWYAQMIDHLLASPRYGERWGRHWLDVAGYADSEGGVSSDPVRKVAWKYRDYVIRAFNADKPYDQFLHEQLAGDELLDVARAPEVTPAMVDNLTATGFLRMGIDQTGSRTMNFVPERLGVIGDALQVLGSGVMGLTLECARCHSHKYDPIPHRDYYRLKAVFQGALDEHEWLSFKTRQLVFATPEHRHRIA
;
A
#
# COMPACT_ATOMS: atom_id res chain seq x y z
N MET A 1 51.30 78.59 -19.51
CA MET A 1 50.32 78.68 -18.41
C MET A 1 48.92 78.69 -19.02
N ARG A 2 48.19 77.57 -18.97
CA ARG A 2 46.74 77.44 -19.21
C ARG A 2 46.36 76.00 -18.87
N PHE A 3 45.82 75.82 -17.67
CA PHE A 3 45.18 74.58 -17.22
C PHE A 3 43.86 74.41 -18.00
N PHE A 4 43.62 73.22 -18.55
CA PHE A 4 42.28 72.79 -18.97
C PHE A 4 41.91 71.57 -18.13
N ILE A 5 40.85 71.74 -17.34
CA ILE A 5 40.23 70.72 -16.49
C ILE A 5 39.37 69.83 -17.39
N GLN A 6 39.67 68.53 -17.43
CA GLN A 6 38.81 67.51 -18.04
C GLN A 6 37.83 67.00 -16.97
N THR A 7 36.56 67.33 -17.11
CA THR A 7 35.45 66.77 -16.34
C THR A 7 35.13 65.37 -16.87
N GLY A 8 35.37 64.34 -16.05
CA GLY A 8 34.94 62.97 -16.31
C GLY A 8 33.48 62.76 -15.95
N LEU A 9 32.68 62.28 -16.91
CA LEU A 9 31.28 61.91 -16.73
C LEU A 9 31.20 60.44 -16.28
N ILE A 10 30.77 60.20 -15.04
CA ILE A 10 30.50 58.85 -14.50
C ILE A 10 29.08 58.46 -14.89
N LEU A 11 28.93 57.45 -15.74
CA LEU A 11 27.64 56.80 -16.04
C LEU A 11 27.27 55.83 -14.91
N LEU A 12 26.27 56.17 -14.09
CA LEU A 12 25.57 55.20 -13.25
C LEU A 12 24.56 54.43 -14.11
N CYS A 13 24.82 53.14 -14.37
CA CYS A 13 23.79 52.22 -14.83
C CYS A 13 22.89 51.84 -13.65
N ALA A 14 21.67 52.36 -13.64
CA ALA A 14 20.61 51.85 -12.77
C ALA A 14 20.12 50.50 -13.33
N THR A 15 20.35 49.42 -12.60
CA THR A 15 19.69 48.14 -12.86
C THR A 15 18.24 48.24 -12.41
N ALA A 16 17.30 48.29 -13.35
CA ALA A 16 15.88 48.15 -13.05
C ALA A 16 15.65 46.77 -12.42
N ALA A 17 15.11 46.72 -11.20
CA ALA A 17 14.70 45.48 -10.58
C ALA A 17 13.61 44.82 -11.45
N ALA A 18 13.86 43.60 -11.92
CA ALA A 18 12.88 42.85 -12.70
C ALA A 18 11.62 42.65 -11.86
N ALA A 19 10.45 42.91 -12.45
CA ALA A 19 9.16 42.74 -11.78
C ALA A 19 8.99 41.31 -11.25
N ASP A 20 8.28 41.17 -10.13
CA ASP A 20 7.98 39.85 -9.56
C ASP A 20 7.19 39.01 -10.56
N PRO A 21 7.52 37.72 -10.73
CA PRO A 21 6.80 36.83 -11.62
C PRO A 21 5.36 36.61 -11.15
N VAL A 22 4.44 36.44 -12.11
CA VAL A 22 3.01 36.24 -11.86
C VAL A 22 2.54 34.96 -12.55
N PHE A 23 1.64 34.22 -11.90
CA PHE A 23 1.27 32.86 -12.31
C PHE A 23 0.90 32.75 -13.80
N GLU A 24 -0.11 33.52 -14.26
CA GLU A 24 -0.68 33.33 -15.60
C GLU A 24 0.30 33.69 -16.72
N LYS A 25 1.15 34.70 -16.49
CA LYS A 25 2.09 35.19 -17.51
C LYS A 25 3.38 34.38 -17.53
N ASP A 26 3.97 34.13 -16.37
CA ASP A 26 5.36 33.69 -16.27
C ASP A 26 5.48 32.21 -15.88
N ILE A 27 4.52 31.66 -15.12
CA ILE A 27 4.64 30.32 -14.52
C ILE A 27 3.78 29.29 -15.24
N GLN A 28 2.54 29.63 -15.55
CA GLN A 28 1.58 28.75 -16.19
C GLN A 28 2.11 28.15 -17.50
N PRO A 29 2.75 28.92 -18.42
CA PRO A 29 3.30 28.34 -19.65
C PRO A 29 4.37 27.28 -19.37
N VAL A 30 5.21 27.48 -18.35
CA VAL A 30 6.25 26.52 -17.94
C VAL A 30 5.59 25.25 -17.39
N LEU A 31 4.61 25.38 -16.49
CA LEU A 31 3.93 24.23 -15.90
C LEU A 31 3.11 23.45 -16.94
N GLU A 32 2.44 24.12 -17.86
CA GLU A 32 1.70 23.48 -18.94
C GLU A 32 2.64 22.68 -19.86
N GLN A 33 3.77 23.28 -20.25
CA GLN A 33 4.73 22.63 -21.13
C GLN A 33 5.43 21.44 -20.46
N LYS A 34 5.87 21.59 -19.20
CA LYS A 34 6.73 20.61 -18.51
C LYS A 34 5.95 19.58 -17.71
N CYS A 35 4.76 19.95 -17.21
CA CYS A 35 3.98 19.14 -16.28
C CYS A 35 2.57 18.85 -16.80
N GLY A 36 2.06 19.62 -17.77
CA GLY A 36 0.68 19.54 -18.24
C GLY A 36 0.30 18.21 -18.89
N GLN A 37 1.26 17.46 -19.44
CA GLN A 37 0.99 16.12 -19.98
C GLN A 37 0.42 15.15 -18.92
N CYS A 38 0.75 15.34 -17.64
CA CYS A 38 0.34 14.48 -16.54
C CYS A 38 -0.59 15.17 -15.53
N HIS A 39 -0.47 16.49 -15.37
CA HIS A 39 -1.17 17.29 -14.38
C HIS A 39 -2.06 18.39 -15.00
N ALA A 40 -2.53 18.23 -16.24
CA ALA A 40 -3.48 19.16 -16.86
C ALA A 40 -4.49 18.47 -17.77
N GLY A 41 -5.59 19.19 -18.05
CA GLY A 41 -6.68 18.71 -18.90
C GLY A 41 -7.40 17.49 -18.30
N GLY A 42 -7.59 16.46 -19.11
CA GLY A 42 -8.19 15.18 -18.72
C GLY A 42 -7.25 14.24 -17.94
N LYS A 43 -5.95 14.55 -17.86
CA LYS A 43 -4.95 13.76 -17.11
C LYS A 43 -4.63 14.51 -15.80
N ARG A 44 -4.84 13.85 -14.65
CA ARG A 44 -4.67 14.46 -13.32
C ARG A 44 -3.99 13.50 -12.36
N LYS A 45 -2.73 13.16 -12.63
CA LYS A 45 -1.96 12.26 -11.75
C LYS A 45 -1.92 12.82 -10.32
N GLY A 46 -2.22 11.97 -9.34
CA GLY A 46 -2.37 12.35 -7.93
C GLY A 46 -3.49 13.37 -7.68
N GLY A 47 -4.53 13.43 -8.54
CA GLY A 47 -5.63 14.38 -8.46
C GLY A 47 -5.25 15.85 -8.77
N LEU A 48 -3.99 16.13 -9.08
CA LEU A 48 -3.44 17.47 -9.22
C LEU A 48 -3.72 18.07 -10.60
N SER A 49 -4.12 19.35 -10.63
CA SER A 49 -4.22 20.15 -11.85
C SER A 49 -3.40 21.43 -11.77
N LEU A 50 -2.40 21.59 -12.65
CA LEU A 50 -1.51 22.75 -12.74
C LEU A 50 -1.94 23.76 -13.82
N ALA A 51 -3.08 23.54 -14.47
CA ALA A 51 -3.57 24.37 -15.57
C ALA A 51 -4.11 25.74 -15.12
N THR A 52 -4.46 25.91 -13.85
CA THR A 52 -4.99 27.17 -13.30
C THR A 52 -4.47 27.38 -11.89
N MET A 53 -4.37 28.63 -11.45
CA MET A 53 -3.96 28.93 -10.08
C MET A 53 -4.93 28.33 -9.05
N ALA A 54 -6.22 28.28 -9.37
CA ALA A 54 -7.22 27.61 -8.54
C ALA A 54 -6.93 26.10 -8.41
N GLY A 55 -6.52 25.43 -9.50
CA GLY A 55 -6.07 24.03 -9.48
C GLY A 55 -4.80 23.84 -8.65
N VAL A 56 -3.82 24.72 -8.86
CA VAL A 56 -2.55 24.71 -8.11
C VAL A 56 -2.81 24.86 -6.61
N ARG A 57 -3.65 25.81 -6.18
CA ARG A 57 -3.96 25.99 -4.75
C ARG A 57 -4.86 24.90 -4.17
N ARG A 58 -5.81 24.37 -4.95
CA ARG A 58 -6.66 23.24 -4.53
C ARG A 58 -5.82 22.02 -4.18
N GLY A 59 -4.78 21.78 -4.98
CA GLY A 59 -3.89 20.65 -4.83
C GLY A 59 -4.44 19.34 -5.35
N GLY A 60 -3.75 18.27 -4.96
CA GLY A 60 -4.08 16.90 -5.34
C GLY A 60 -4.51 16.09 -4.13
N GLU A 61 -4.34 14.78 -4.22
CA GLU A 61 -4.64 13.81 -3.15
C GLU A 61 -3.65 13.88 -1.98
N SER A 62 -2.51 14.55 -2.15
CA SER A 62 -1.56 14.80 -1.07
C SER A 62 -2.10 15.88 -0.10
N GLU A 63 -2.07 15.60 1.20
CA GLU A 63 -2.59 16.52 2.24
C GLU A 63 -1.77 17.81 2.42
N GLU A 64 -0.63 17.96 1.73
CA GLU A 64 0.21 19.17 1.80
C GLU A 64 -0.25 20.25 0.80
N ALA A 65 -0.13 21.51 1.21
CA ALA A 65 -0.32 22.64 0.30
C ALA A 65 0.68 22.56 -0.86
N ILE A 66 0.18 22.58 -2.11
CA ILE A 66 1.05 22.60 -3.29
C ILE A 66 1.97 23.82 -3.28
N VAL A 67 1.44 24.96 -2.86
CA VAL A 67 2.16 26.22 -2.75
C VAL A 67 1.92 26.80 -1.36
N GLY A 68 2.90 26.63 -0.48
CA GLY A 68 2.89 27.15 0.90
C GLY A 68 3.31 28.63 1.01
N GLN A 69 3.42 29.14 2.24
CA GLN A 69 3.86 30.52 2.52
C GLN A 69 5.35 30.77 2.22
N GLY A 70 6.08 29.73 1.81
CA GLY A 70 7.47 29.79 1.38
C GLY A 70 7.95 28.45 0.84
N LEU A 71 9.22 28.38 0.43
CA LEU A 71 9.79 27.19 -0.22
C LEU A 71 9.76 25.92 0.63
N LYS A 72 9.93 26.06 1.96
CA LYS A 72 9.95 24.91 2.88
C LYS A 72 8.59 24.20 2.97
N ASP A 73 7.51 24.95 2.81
CA ASP A 73 6.14 24.47 2.96
C ASP A 73 5.46 24.25 1.60
N SER A 74 6.20 24.40 0.50
CA SER A 74 5.70 24.24 -0.86
C SER A 74 6.03 22.85 -1.39
N LEU A 75 5.01 21.97 -1.49
CA LEU A 75 5.17 20.64 -2.07
C LEU A 75 5.67 20.70 -3.51
N LEU A 76 5.20 21.68 -4.31
CA LEU A 76 5.69 21.91 -5.66
C LEU A 76 7.21 22.14 -5.69
N TRP A 77 7.71 22.98 -4.78
CA TRP A 77 9.15 23.27 -4.70
C TRP A 77 9.95 22.05 -4.25
N LYS A 78 9.47 21.32 -3.23
CA LYS A 78 10.13 20.09 -2.76
C LYS A 78 10.33 19.11 -3.93
N MET A 79 9.27 18.83 -4.68
CA MET A 79 9.29 17.91 -5.82
C MET A 79 10.26 18.34 -6.93
N ILE A 80 10.29 19.64 -7.26
CA ILE A 80 11.23 20.18 -8.26
C ILE A 80 12.67 20.15 -7.75
N SER A 81 12.91 20.61 -6.52
CA SER A 81 14.25 20.76 -5.95
C SER A 81 14.95 19.43 -5.67
N HIS A 82 14.19 18.37 -5.40
CA HIS A 82 14.70 17.01 -5.25
C HIS A 82 14.84 16.26 -6.59
N GLY A 83 14.48 16.90 -7.72
CA GLY A 83 14.55 16.28 -9.05
C GLY A 83 13.51 15.17 -9.26
N GLU A 84 12.45 15.14 -8.45
CA GLU A 84 11.39 14.14 -8.57
C GLU A 84 10.39 14.49 -9.69
N MET A 85 10.25 15.79 -10.01
CA MET A 85 9.38 16.28 -11.06
C MET A 85 10.10 17.35 -11.93
N PRO A 86 10.04 17.23 -13.26
CA PRO A 86 9.45 16.15 -14.05
C PRO A 86 10.23 14.82 -13.94
N PRO A 87 9.58 13.64 -14.04
CA PRO A 87 10.27 12.36 -13.88
C PRO A 87 11.30 12.12 -15.00
N GLU A 88 12.24 11.21 -14.74
CA GLU A 88 13.29 10.84 -15.70
C GLU A 88 12.70 10.43 -17.07
N GLY A 89 13.36 10.84 -18.15
CA GLY A 89 12.89 10.62 -19.52
C GLY A 89 11.80 11.59 -20.00
N LYS A 90 11.36 12.55 -19.17
CA LYS A 90 10.49 13.66 -19.58
C LYS A 90 11.25 14.98 -19.74
N ALA A 91 10.61 15.95 -20.41
CA ALA A 91 11.17 17.27 -20.64
C ALA A 91 11.43 17.99 -19.31
N GLN A 92 12.71 18.13 -18.96
CA GLN A 92 13.15 18.71 -17.69
C GLN A 92 13.02 20.23 -17.66
N LEU A 93 12.96 20.79 -16.44
CA LEU A 93 13.07 22.22 -16.20
C LEU A 93 14.53 22.66 -16.42
N THR A 94 14.70 23.76 -17.13
CA THR A 94 15.99 24.45 -17.25
C THR A 94 16.32 25.18 -15.95
N ALA A 95 17.60 25.51 -15.74
CA ALA A 95 18.01 26.28 -14.56
C ALA A 95 17.27 27.63 -14.44
N ALA A 96 16.97 28.27 -15.57
CA ALA A 96 16.21 29.52 -15.62
C ALA A 96 14.74 29.32 -15.22
N GLU A 97 14.08 28.28 -15.74
CA GLU A 97 12.69 27.93 -15.38
C GLU A 97 12.59 27.56 -13.89
N THR A 98 13.53 26.78 -13.36
CA THR A 98 13.59 26.44 -11.93
C THR A 98 13.79 27.69 -11.06
N ALA A 99 14.68 28.59 -11.46
CA ALA A 99 14.90 29.86 -10.74
C ALA A 99 13.66 30.78 -10.79
N LEU A 100 12.92 30.75 -11.90
CA LEU A 100 11.67 31.51 -12.08
C LEU A 100 10.59 31.01 -11.13
N ILE A 101 10.35 29.69 -11.08
CA ILE A 101 9.37 29.06 -10.18
C ILE A 101 9.76 29.31 -8.71
N LYS A 102 11.06 29.17 -8.37
CA LYS A 102 11.56 29.46 -7.02
C LYS A 102 11.20 30.89 -6.59
N ARG A 103 11.56 31.87 -7.42
CA ARG A 103 11.33 33.30 -7.12
C ARG A 103 9.84 33.60 -6.98
N TRP A 104 9.00 33.01 -7.82
CA TRP A 104 7.55 33.16 -7.72
C TRP A 104 7.00 32.69 -6.39
N ILE A 105 7.47 31.56 -5.87
CA ILE A 105 7.05 31.06 -4.55
C ILE A 105 7.58 31.97 -3.44
N GLU A 106 8.84 32.40 -3.51
CA GLU A 106 9.45 33.32 -2.53
C GLU A 106 8.75 34.68 -2.45
N THR A 107 8.20 35.17 -3.58
CA THR A 107 7.47 36.45 -3.63
C THR A 107 5.97 36.31 -3.37
N GLY A 108 5.55 35.17 -2.82
CA GLY A 108 4.18 34.94 -2.33
C GLY A 108 3.23 34.31 -3.36
N ALA A 109 3.76 33.70 -4.41
CA ALA A 109 3.00 33.00 -5.45
C ALA A 109 1.86 33.86 -6.02
N LYS A 110 2.23 35.04 -6.53
CA LYS A 110 1.28 36.03 -7.04
C LYS A 110 0.52 35.49 -8.26
N SER A 111 -0.76 35.81 -8.35
CA SER A 111 -1.65 35.47 -9.46
C SER A 111 -2.55 36.67 -9.73
N THR A 112 -2.85 36.89 -11.01
CA THR A 112 -3.77 37.94 -11.48
C THR A 112 -5.23 37.50 -11.36
N ALA A 113 -5.50 36.20 -11.30
CA ALA A 113 -6.82 35.68 -10.98
C ALA A 113 -7.10 35.87 -9.48
N ALA A 114 -8.29 36.37 -9.15
CA ALA A 114 -8.77 36.36 -7.77
C ALA A 114 -8.89 34.90 -7.31
N VAL A 115 -7.99 34.47 -6.44
CA VAL A 115 -8.05 33.13 -5.87
C VAL A 115 -8.91 33.19 -4.62
N GLU A 116 -10.16 32.74 -4.72
CA GLU A 116 -10.98 32.51 -3.53
C GLU A 116 -10.26 31.50 -2.63
N VAL A 117 -9.85 31.97 -1.45
CA VAL A 117 -9.47 31.06 -0.36
C VAL A 117 -10.78 30.44 0.13
N VAL A 118 -11.15 29.31 -0.47
CA VAL A 118 -12.30 28.55 0.01
C VAL A 118 -11.90 27.93 1.34
N GLU A 119 -12.37 28.52 2.43
CA GLU A 119 -12.20 27.92 3.76
C GLU A 119 -12.83 26.53 3.73
N LYS A 120 -12.07 25.50 4.14
CA LYS A 120 -12.57 24.11 4.17
C LYS A 120 -13.76 24.06 5.13
N LYS A 121 -14.97 23.88 4.58
CA LYS A 121 -16.18 23.66 5.38
C LYS A 121 -16.12 22.27 6.01
N ILE A 122 -16.25 22.23 7.33
CA ILE A 122 -16.28 20.97 8.08
C ILE A 122 -17.53 20.19 7.70
N ASN A 123 -17.41 18.88 7.58
CA ASN A 123 -18.54 17.99 7.28
C ASN A 123 -18.34 16.61 7.93
N GLN A 124 -19.21 15.66 7.61
CA GLN A 124 -19.16 14.32 8.20
C GLN A 124 -17.82 13.60 7.95
N HIS A 125 -17.11 13.88 6.86
CA HIS A 125 -15.83 13.23 6.56
C HIS A 125 -14.69 13.67 7.50
N ASP A 126 -14.79 14.85 8.12
CA ASP A 126 -13.84 15.29 9.15
C ASP A 126 -14.13 14.66 10.53
N VAL A 127 -15.36 14.18 10.74
CA VAL A 127 -15.85 13.68 12.04
C VAL A 127 -15.91 12.16 12.10
N LEU A 128 -16.31 11.49 11.02
CA LEU A 128 -16.44 10.03 10.99
C LEU A 128 -15.15 9.31 11.37
N PRO A 129 -13.94 9.69 10.92
CA PRO A 129 -12.70 9.04 11.37
C PRO A 129 -12.54 9.05 12.89
N ILE A 130 -12.87 10.18 13.55
CA ILE A 130 -12.84 10.30 15.01
C ILE A 130 -13.84 9.32 15.64
N VAL A 131 -15.07 9.29 15.14
CA VAL A 131 -16.11 8.43 15.72
C VAL A 131 -15.83 6.95 15.49
N LEU A 132 -15.38 6.58 14.29
CA LEU A 132 -14.97 5.22 13.94
C LEU A 132 -13.83 4.76 14.85
N LEU A 133 -12.84 5.61 15.11
CA LEU A 133 -11.67 5.29 15.94
C LEU A 133 -11.99 5.22 17.45
N ARG A 134 -12.84 6.12 17.94
CA ARG A 134 -13.02 6.33 19.39
C ARG A 134 -14.26 5.63 19.96
N CYS A 135 -15.28 5.37 19.13
CA CYS A 135 -16.62 5.04 19.62
C CYS A 135 -17.18 3.70 19.12
N THR A 136 -16.84 3.25 17.91
CA THR A 136 -17.56 2.15 17.26
C THR A 136 -17.28 0.76 17.82
N ALA A 137 -16.23 0.59 18.64
CA ALA A 137 -15.99 -0.65 19.36
C ALA A 137 -17.17 -1.02 20.30
N CYS A 138 -17.93 -0.03 20.78
CA CYS A 138 -19.13 -0.22 21.62
C CYS A 138 -20.45 0.28 20.99
N HIS A 139 -20.37 1.13 19.97
CA HIS A 139 -21.51 1.80 19.33
C HIS A 139 -21.45 1.67 17.80
N GLY A 140 -21.25 0.46 17.30
CA GLY A 140 -21.02 0.12 15.90
C GLY A 140 -22.00 -0.93 15.36
N ALA A 141 -21.51 -1.76 14.42
CA ALA A 141 -22.34 -2.78 13.76
C ALA A 141 -22.69 -3.94 14.69
N LYS A 142 -21.67 -4.55 15.30
CA LYS A 142 -21.77 -5.70 16.22
C LYS A 142 -22.27 -5.34 17.59
N GLU A 143 -21.65 -4.35 18.22
CA GLU A 143 -21.99 -3.91 19.57
C GLU A 143 -22.73 -2.57 19.50
N LYS A 144 -23.93 -2.52 20.08
CA LYS A 144 -24.80 -1.33 20.11
C LYS A 144 -25.21 -1.05 21.54
N GLN A 145 -24.24 -0.74 22.40
CA GLN A 145 -24.52 -0.42 23.80
C GLN A 145 -25.53 0.72 23.91
N GLY A 146 -26.55 0.54 24.75
CA GLY A 146 -27.66 1.49 24.84
C GLY A 146 -28.52 1.60 23.57
N GLY A 147 -28.41 0.67 22.62
CA GLY A 147 -29.10 0.70 21.33
C GLY A 147 -28.56 1.77 20.36
N LEU A 148 -27.36 2.30 20.60
CA LEU A 148 -26.76 3.39 19.84
C LEU A 148 -25.81 2.86 18.75
N ASP A 149 -25.96 3.35 17.52
CA ASP A 149 -25.05 3.15 16.39
C ASP A 149 -24.54 4.52 15.95
N LEU A 150 -23.22 4.68 15.88
CA LEU A 150 -22.56 5.94 15.54
C LEU A 150 -21.86 5.92 14.18
N ARG A 151 -22.08 4.89 13.34
CA ARG A 151 -21.38 4.78 12.05
C ARG A 151 -21.85 5.78 10.99
N THR A 152 -23.02 6.41 11.18
CA THR A 152 -23.56 7.39 10.22
C THR A 152 -24.18 8.59 10.95
N PRO A 153 -24.15 9.80 10.37
CA PRO A 153 -24.83 10.97 10.94
C PRO A 153 -26.33 10.72 11.19
N THR A 154 -26.99 10.00 10.28
CA THR A 154 -28.40 9.59 10.43
C THR A 154 -28.62 8.74 11.69
N ALA A 155 -27.73 7.78 11.96
CA ALA A 155 -27.80 6.94 13.16
C ALA A 155 -27.50 7.74 14.44
N MET A 156 -26.57 8.70 14.39
CA MET A 156 -26.29 9.62 15.51
C MET A 156 -27.52 10.48 15.87
N HIS A 157 -28.22 10.98 14.85
CA HIS A 157 -29.45 11.74 15.02
C HIS A 157 -30.58 10.89 15.61
N LYS A 158 -30.76 9.66 15.12
CA LYS A 158 -31.72 8.70 15.69
C LYS A 158 -31.40 8.41 17.16
N GLY A 159 -30.12 8.25 17.48
CA GLY A 159 -29.64 7.96 18.82
C GLY A 159 -29.98 6.55 19.30
N GLY A 160 -29.92 6.36 20.62
CA GLY A 160 -30.23 5.08 21.27
C GLY A 160 -31.39 5.20 22.25
N ARG A 161 -31.46 4.28 23.23
CA ARG A 161 -32.46 4.27 24.32
C ARG A 161 -32.51 5.57 25.14
N SER A 162 -31.43 6.33 25.09
CA SER A 162 -31.27 7.63 25.76
C SER A 162 -31.70 8.83 24.89
N GLY A 163 -32.26 8.59 23.71
CA GLY A 163 -32.55 9.61 22.71
C GLY A 163 -31.34 9.94 21.81
N PRO A 164 -31.43 11.03 21.02
CA PRO A 164 -30.39 11.45 20.08
C PRO A 164 -29.02 11.63 20.73
N SER A 165 -27.97 11.07 20.13
CA SER A 165 -26.59 11.34 20.56
C SER A 165 -26.11 12.69 20.03
N LEU A 166 -26.69 13.13 18.92
CA LEU A 166 -26.38 14.35 18.18
C LEU A 166 -27.62 15.24 18.06
N LYS A 167 -27.49 16.53 18.41
CA LYS A 167 -28.47 17.60 18.12
C LYS A 167 -27.81 18.69 17.29
N ALA A 168 -28.13 18.76 16.01
CA ALA A 168 -27.61 19.76 15.08
C ALA A 168 -27.82 21.19 15.63
N GLY A 169 -26.78 22.02 15.50
CA GLY A 169 -26.71 23.39 16.00
C GLY A 169 -26.54 23.51 17.52
N LYS A 170 -26.55 22.41 18.28
CA LYS A 170 -26.58 22.44 19.75
C LYS A 170 -25.54 21.48 20.36
N PRO A 171 -24.23 21.84 20.31
CA PRO A 171 -23.17 20.98 20.85
C PRO A 171 -23.36 20.69 22.35
N ASP A 172 -23.66 21.70 23.18
CA ASP A 172 -23.85 21.51 24.63
C ASP A 172 -25.08 20.68 24.99
N ALA A 173 -26.08 20.61 24.10
CA ALA A 173 -27.26 19.78 24.28
C ALA A 173 -27.12 18.38 23.64
N SER A 174 -26.00 18.11 22.96
CA SER A 174 -25.72 16.84 22.31
C SER A 174 -25.12 15.85 23.31
N ARG A 175 -25.82 14.73 23.56
CA ARG A 175 -25.40 13.74 24.56
C ARG A 175 -24.01 13.17 24.30
N MET A 176 -23.61 13.03 23.03
CA MET A 176 -22.26 12.57 22.68
C MET A 176 -21.19 13.47 23.31
N ILE A 177 -21.33 14.79 23.17
CA ILE A 177 -20.38 15.78 23.72
C ILE A 177 -20.41 15.75 25.25
N GLN A 178 -21.61 15.79 25.86
CA GLN A 178 -21.77 15.72 27.32
C GLN A 178 -21.09 14.46 27.91
N ARG A 179 -21.20 13.31 27.23
CA ARG A 179 -20.60 12.05 27.68
C ARG A 179 -19.10 12.00 27.49
N ILE A 180 -18.58 12.62 26.44
CA ILE A 180 -17.13 12.75 26.21
C ILE A 180 -16.51 13.67 27.27
N GLU A 181 -17.09 14.85 27.48
CA GLU A 181 -16.58 15.86 28.42
C GLU A 181 -16.68 15.42 29.89
N SER A 182 -17.76 14.72 30.26
CA SER A 182 -17.88 14.10 31.59
C SER A 182 -17.06 12.82 31.75
N GLN A 183 -16.32 12.41 30.70
CA GLN A 183 -15.52 11.18 30.69
C GLN A 183 -16.32 9.88 30.93
N ALA A 184 -17.64 9.96 30.86
CA ALA A 184 -18.55 8.83 31.01
C ALA A 184 -18.51 7.89 29.79
N CYS A 185 -18.05 8.37 28.63
CA CYS A 185 -17.90 7.57 27.42
C CYS A 185 -16.66 7.95 26.59
N PRO A 186 -15.72 7.03 26.34
CA PRO A 186 -15.63 5.71 26.96
C PRO A 186 -15.27 5.81 28.47
N PRO A 187 -15.87 4.97 29.34
CA PRO A 187 -15.52 4.92 30.76
C PRO A 187 -14.14 4.30 30.97
N SER A 188 -13.39 4.77 31.98
CA SER A 188 -11.97 4.43 32.16
C SER A 188 -11.69 2.93 32.24
N ASN A 189 -12.60 2.16 32.85
CA ASN A 189 -12.47 0.71 33.03
C ASN A 189 -12.67 -0.09 31.72
N LEU A 190 -13.15 0.52 30.65
CA LEU A 190 -13.37 -0.13 29.36
C LEU A 190 -12.32 0.20 28.29
N LEU A 191 -11.46 1.20 28.52
CA LEU A 191 -10.46 1.66 27.54
C LEU A 191 -9.55 0.53 27.06
N LEU A 192 -8.98 -0.24 28.00
CA LEU A 192 -8.10 -1.38 27.67
C LEU A 192 -8.86 -2.61 27.20
N LYS A 193 -10.12 -2.80 27.64
CA LYS A 193 -10.94 -3.95 27.23
C LYS A 193 -11.28 -3.88 25.74
N TYR A 194 -11.64 -2.69 25.27
CA TYR A 194 -12.06 -2.47 23.88
C TYR A 194 -10.96 -1.86 23.01
N PHE A 195 -9.77 -1.59 23.58
CA PHE A 195 -8.66 -0.90 22.91
C PHE A 195 -9.16 0.38 22.22
N VAL A 196 -9.76 1.25 23.02
CA VAL A 196 -10.22 2.58 22.61
C VAL A 196 -9.60 3.65 23.49
N GLN A 197 -9.37 4.81 22.92
CA GLN A 197 -8.91 5.99 23.67
C GLN A 197 -10.02 7.04 23.67
N ARG A 198 -9.95 7.96 24.63
CA ARG A 198 -10.83 9.13 24.61
C ARG A 198 -10.44 10.06 23.47
N PRO A 199 -11.41 10.80 22.89
CA PRO A 199 -11.08 11.83 21.93
C PRO A 199 -10.14 12.88 22.54
N THR A 200 -9.17 13.35 21.76
CA THR A 200 -8.30 14.48 22.16
C THR A 200 -9.08 15.80 22.22
N SER A 201 -8.52 16.83 22.85
CA SER A 201 -9.17 18.16 22.87
C SER A 201 -9.41 18.72 21.47
N THR A 202 -8.52 18.47 20.51
CA THR A 202 -8.68 18.86 19.10
C THR A 202 -9.80 18.07 18.41
N GLU A 203 -9.89 16.77 18.67
CA GLU A 203 -10.98 15.93 18.16
C GLU A 203 -12.33 16.39 18.73
N VAL A 204 -12.41 16.70 20.04
CA VAL A 204 -13.62 17.25 20.67
C VAL A 204 -14.00 18.60 20.07
N LYS A 205 -13.03 19.51 19.84
CA LYS A 205 -13.29 20.79 19.16
C LYS A 205 -13.84 20.58 17.75
N THR A 206 -13.31 19.62 17.00
CA THR A 206 -13.77 19.26 15.65
C THR A 206 -15.22 18.77 15.69
N LEU A 207 -15.53 17.83 16.60
CA LEU A 207 -16.90 17.36 16.83
C LEU A 207 -17.83 18.52 17.19
N ARG A 208 -17.47 19.36 18.16
CA ARG A 208 -18.29 20.50 18.59
C ARG A 208 -18.54 21.50 17.46
N ARG A 209 -17.52 21.82 16.66
CA ARG A 209 -17.64 22.71 15.50
C ARG A 209 -18.62 22.14 14.48
N TRP A 210 -18.44 20.88 14.08
CA TRP A 210 -19.34 20.22 13.13
C TRP A 210 -20.80 20.24 13.62
N ILE A 211 -21.03 19.94 14.90
CA ILE A 211 -22.38 20.00 15.49
C ILE A 211 -22.93 21.43 15.48
N ALA A 212 -22.14 22.43 15.87
CA ALA A 212 -22.55 23.83 15.89
C ALA A 212 -22.93 24.35 14.50
N GLU A 213 -22.23 23.90 13.45
CA GLU A 213 -22.54 24.21 12.05
C GLU A 213 -23.75 23.44 11.50
N GLY A 214 -24.49 22.71 12.35
CA GLY A 214 -25.69 21.99 11.96
C GLY A 214 -25.46 20.54 11.53
N ALA A 215 -24.29 19.98 11.84
CA ALA A 215 -23.86 18.64 11.43
C ALA A 215 -23.98 18.42 9.90
N PRO A 216 -23.40 19.31 9.07
CA PRO A 216 -23.55 19.23 7.63
C PRO A 216 -23.06 17.88 7.10
N VAL A 217 -23.88 17.29 6.23
CA VAL A 217 -23.58 16.07 5.48
C VAL A 217 -23.46 16.47 4.02
N VAL A 218 -22.32 16.20 3.41
CA VAL A 218 -22.09 16.41 1.98
C VAL A 218 -22.28 15.10 1.24
N ASP A 219 -23.04 15.10 0.15
CA ASP A 219 -23.09 13.94 -0.74
C ASP A 219 -21.83 13.94 -1.61
N VAL A 220 -20.82 13.16 -1.20
CA VAL A 220 -19.63 12.94 -2.01
C VAL A 220 -19.93 11.77 -2.93
N LYS A 221 -20.08 12.06 -4.22
CA LYS A 221 -20.14 11.01 -5.24
C LYS A 221 -18.84 10.20 -5.16
N PRO A 222 -18.90 8.90 -4.77
CA PRO A 222 -17.70 8.10 -4.62
C PRO A 222 -17.03 7.94 -5.98
N ASP A 223 -15.70 8.06 -5.98
CA ASP A 223 -14.90 7.72 -7.15
C ASP A 223 -14.88 6.19 -7.30
N VAL A 224 -15.74 5.70 -8.19
CA VAL A 224 -15.90 4.27 -8.47
C VAL A 224 -15.35 3.97 -9.85
N ALA A 225 -14.44 3.00 -9.94
CA ALA A 225 -13.98 2.58 -11.26
C ALA A 225 -15.14 1.90 -12.01
N THR A 226 -15.27 2.21 -13.29
CA THR A 226 -16.34 1.69 -14.16
C THR A 226 -15.72 0.97 -15.35
N THR A 227 -16.56 0.52 -16.29
CA THR A 227 -16.10 0.00 -17.58
C THR A 227 -15.67 1.11 -18.55
N LYS A 228 -15.87 2.38 -18.21
CA LYS A 228 -15.44 3.53 -19.03
C LYS A 228 -13.95 3.84 -18.81
N PRO A 229 -13.28 4.48 -19.78
CA PRO A 229 -11.90 4.94 -19.62
C PRO A 229 -11.72 5.76 -18.36
N ASP A 230 -10.65 5.44 -17.62
CA ASP A 230 -10.38 6.04 -16.33
C ASP A 230 -9.35 7.16 -16.48
N HIS A 231 -9.67 8.35 -15.99
CA HIS A 231 -8.77 9.49 -16.10
C HIS A 231 -7.45 9.35 -15.31
N LEU A 232 -7.40 8.43 -14.34
CA LEU A 232 -6.19 8.10 -13.57
C LEU A 232 -5.39 6.94 -14.19
N VAL A 233 -5.95 6.22 -15.17
CA VAL A 233 -5.31 5.09 -15.86
C VAL A 233 -5.47 5.25 -17.37
N THR A 234 -4.42 5.74 -18.02
CA THR A 234 -4.43 6.05 -19.46
C THR A 234 -4.27 4.78 -20.32
N ASP A 235 -4.61 4.88 -21.61
CA ASP A 235 -4.39 3.78 -22.55
C ASP A 235 -2.90 3.42 -22.69
N ASP A 236 -2.01 4.43 -22.63
CA ASP A 236 -0.56 4.22 -22.63
C ASP A 236 -0.12 3.39 -21.42
N ASP A 237 -0.67 3.66 -20.23
CA ASP A 237 -0.36 2.90 -19.02
C ASP A 237 -0.76 1.43 -19.20
N ARG A 238 -1.91 1.17 -19.83
CA ARG A 238 -2.38 -0.19 -20.13
C ARG A 238 -1.47 -0.91 -21.12
N GLN A 239 -0.85 -0.20 -22.06
CA GLN A 239 0.07 -0.79 -23.04
C GLN A 239 1.44 -1.16 -22.46
N HIS A 240 1.74 -0.82 -21.20
CA HIS A 240 2.98 -1.24 -20.57
C HIS A 240 3.07 -2.77 -20.55
N TRP A 241 4.24 -3.32 -20.92
CA TRP A 241 4.42 -4.76 -21.16
C TRP A 241 4.04 -5.63 -19.96
N ALA A 242 4.21 -5.12 -18.73
CA ALA A 242 3.89 -5.84 -17.51
C ALA A 242 2.37 -6.04 -17.29
N PHE A 243 1.53 -5.22 -17.92
CA PHE A 243 0.06 -5.34 -17.86
C PHE A 243 -0.54 -6.00 -19.12
N GLN A 244 0.32 -6.45 -20.03
CA GLN A 244 -0.09 -7.16 -21.24
C GLN A 244 0.09 -8.65 -21.03
N THR A 245 -0.91 -9.44 -21.42
CA THR A 245 -0.78 -10.90 -21.39
C THR A 245 0.39 -11.34 -22.29
N PRO A 246 1.38 -12.08 -21.78
CA PRO A 246 2.48 -12.58 -22.59
C PRO A 246 1.97 -13.43 -23.75
N LYS A 247 2.46 -13.17 -24.96
CA LYS A 247 2.16 -13.99 -26.14
C LYS A 247 3.30 -14.97 -26.38
N ALA A 248 3.00 -16.25 -26.28
CA ALA A 248 3.98 -17.29 -26.57
C ALA A 248 4.43 -17.23 -28.04
N LYS A 249 5.75 -17.22 -28.27
CA LYS A 249 6.29 -17.36 -29.62
C LYS A 249 6.36 -18.84 -29.98
N LEU A 250 5.47 -19.29 -30.87
CA LEU A 250 5.47 -20.66 -31.39
C LEU A 250 6.85 -21.02 -31.94
N GLY A 251 7.44 -22.12 -31.46
CA GLY A 251 8.71 -22.66 -31.95
C GLY A 251 9.98 -22.27 -31.19
N ALA A 252 9.91 -21.40 -30.18
CA ALA A 252 11.07 -21.13 -29.31
C ALA A 252 11.38 -22.35 -28.43
N ARG A 253 12.63 -22.81 -28.40
CA ARG A 253 13.05 -24.02 -27.67
C ARG A 253 13.38 -23.78 -26.18
N GLY A 254 13.40 -22.53 -25.73
CA GLY A 254 13.68 -22.16 -24.34
C GLY A 254 14.23 -20.73 -24.21
N ILE A 255 14.53 -20.32 -22.97
CA ILE A 255 15.03 -18.96 -22.68
C ILE A 255 16.38 -18.65 -23.34
N ASP A 256 17.23 -19.66 -23.50
CA ASP A 256 18.56 -19.54 -24.09
C ASP A 256 18.55 -19.06 -25.54
N GLU A 257 17.49 -19.37 -26.29
CA GLU A 257 17.36 -18.91 -27.68
C GLU A 257 17.16 -17.39 -27.73
N PHE A 258 16.38 -16.84 -26.79
CA PHE A 258 16.19 -15.39 -26.66
C PHE A 258 17.48 -14.69 -26.22
N ILE A 259 18.21 -15.27 -25.28
CA ILE A 259 19.49 -14.74 -24.80
C ILE A 259 20.52 -14.76 -25.94
N ARG A 260 20.67 -15.90 -26.63
CA ARG A 260 21.61 -16.05 -27.75
C ARG A 260 21.32 -15.07 -28.89
N ALA A 261 20.04 -14.86 -29.22
CA ALA A 261 19.65 -13.89 -30.25
C ALA A 261 20.11 -12.47 -29.90
N LYS A 262 19.98 -12.06 -28.63
CA LYS A 262 20.45 -10.76 -28.15
C LYS A 262 21.98 -10.67 -28.13
N LEU A 263 22.68 -11.71 -27.67
CA LEU A 263 24.15 -11.76 -27.68
C LEU A 263 24.71 -11.63 -29.10
N LYS A 264 24.18 -12.40 -30.05
CA LYS A 264 24.62 -12.35 -31.46
C LYS A 264 24.42 -10.97 -32.08
N ALA A 265 23.34 -10.26 -31.75
CA ALA A 265 23.08 -8.92 -32.26
C ALA A 265 24.15 -7.89 -31.85
N VAL A 266 24.88 -8.15 -30.77
CA VAL A 266 25.99 -7.31 -30.29
C VAL A 266 27.37 -7.97 -30.50
N GLY A 267 27.45 -9.01 -31.33
CA GLY A 267 28.71 -9.69 -31.64
C GLY A 267 29.27 -10.55 -30.49
N LEU A 268 28.43 -10.95 -29.53
CA LEU A 268 28.79 -11.83 -28.43
C LEU A 268 28.21 -13.25 -28.62
N ASP A 269 28.77 -14.22 -27.92
CA ASP A 269 28.21 -15.57 -27.76
C ASP A 269 28.24 -15.97 -26.28
N PHE A 270 27.69 -17.13 -25.94
CA PHE A 270 27.79 -17.67 -24.60
C PHE A 270 29.25 -17.90 -24.18
N ALA A 271 29.50 -17.74 -22.87
CA ALA A 271 30.77 -18.17 -22.29
C ALA A 271 30.98 -19.68 -22.50
N PRO A 272 32.25 -20.14 -22.58
CA PRO A 272 32.54 -21.58 -22.63
C PRO A 272 31.88 -22.32 -21.48
N GLU A 273 31.40 -23.53 -21.77
CA GLU A 273 30.78 -24.38 -20.76
C GLU A 273 31.78 -24.69 -19.63
N ALA A 274 31.30 -24.64 -18.39
CA ALA A 274 32.14 -24.91 -17.24
C ALA A 274 32.57 -26.39 -17.22
N ASN A 275 33.71 -26.68 -16.60
CA ASN A 275 34.12 -28.07 -16.44
C ASN A 275 33.09 -28.87 -15.60
N ARG A 276 33.09 -30.18 -15.78
CA ARG A 276 32.11 -31.10 -15.18
C ARG A 276 32.01 -30.97 -13.66
N ALA A 277 33.14 -30.87 -12.95
CA ALA A 277 33.15 -30.72 -11.49
C ALA A 277 32.50 -29.39 -11.06
N THR A 278 32.73 -28.30 -11.80
CA THR A 278 32.08 -27.02 -11.58
C THR A 278 30.57 -27.09 -11.82
N LEU A 279 30.11 -27.74 -12.90
CA LEU A 279 28.68 -27.93 -13.18
C LEU A 279 27.98 -28.72 -12.08
N ILE A 280 28.58 -29.82 -11.61
CA ILE A 280 28.04 -30.64 -10.51
C ILE A 280 27.92 -29.78 -9.25
N ARG A 281 28.99 -29.06 -8.87
CA ARG A 281 28.97 -28.22 -7.67
C ARG A 281 27.90 -27.14 -7.74
N ARG A 282 27.75 -26.45 -8.88
CA ARG A 282 26.75 -25.40 -9.08
C ARG A 282 25.33 -25.96 -8.96
N ALA A 283 25.02 -27.03 -9.71
CA ALA A 283 23.69 -27.65 -9.66
C ALA A 283 23.27 -28.07 -8.25
N TYR A 284 24.20 -28.68 -7.49
CA TYR A 284 23.96 -29.07 -6.10
C TYR A 284 23.69 -27.86 -5.18
N LEU A 285 24.51 -26.81 -5.27
CA LEU A 285 24.31 -25.59 -4.47
C LEU A 285 23.03 -24.84 -4.85
N ASP A 286 22.71 -24.79 -6.14
CA ASP A 286 21.54 -24.06 -6.65
C ASP A 286 20.24 -24.78 -6.30
N LEU A 287 20.16 -26.10 -6.55
CA LEU A 287 18.93 -26.87 -6.39
C LEU A 287 18.66 -27.29 -4.94
N ILE A 288 19.68 -27.68 -4.18
CA ILE A 288 19.49 -28.22 -2.81
C ILE A 288 20.27 -27.45 -1.74
N GLY A 289 21.00 -26.38 -2.09
CA GLY A 289 21.69 -25.53 -1.13
C GLY A 289 22.95 -26.11 -0.48
N LEU A 290 23.35 -27.34 -0.86
CA LEU A 290 24.48 -28.06 -0.27
C LEU A 290 25.45 -28.51 -1.35
N PRO A 291 26.78 -28.53 -1.08
CA PRO A 291 27.73 -29.10 -2.02
C PRO A 291 27.54 -30.62 -2.15
N PRO A 292 27.95 -31.23 -3.27
CA PRO A 292 27.90 -32.68 -3.43
C PRO A 292 28.85 -33.36 -2.43
N THR A 293 28.46 -34.53 -1.94
CA THR A 293 29.39 -35.41 -1.23
C THR A 293 30.47 -35.94 -2.20
N LEU A 294 31.58 -36.44 -1.66
CA LEU A 294 32.64 -37.04 -2.48
C LEU A 294 32.14 -38.22 -3.31
N ALA A 295 31.22 -39.02 -2.76
CA ALA A 295 30.61 -40.15 -3.46
C ALA A 295 29.75 -39.68 -4.65
N GLU A 296 28.92 -38.65 -4.46
CA GLU A 296 28.10 -38.06 -5.51
C GLU A 296 28.96 -37.40 -6.59
N LEU A 297 29.98 -36.63 -6.20
CA LEU A 297 30.91 -36.01 -7.14
C LEU A 297 31.58 -37.07 -8.02
N ARG A 298 32.06 -38.18 -7.41
CA ARG A 298 32.65 -39.31 -8.16
C ARG A 298 31.64 -39.97 -9.07
N ARG A 299 30.42 -40.26 -8.59
CA ARG A 299 29.33 -40.84 -9.39
C ARG A 299 29.04 -40.03 -10.64
N TRP A 300 28.83 -38.72 -10.49
CA TRP A 300 28.45 -37.87 -11.62
C TRP A 300 29.61 -37.53 -12.53
N THR A 301 30.85 -37.48 -12.02
CA THR A 301 32.05 -37.28 -12.84
C THR A 301 32.37 -38.52 -13.68
N ALA A 302 32.19 -39.73 -13.12
CA ALA A 302 32.50 -41.00 -13.77
C ALA A 302 31.40 -41.50 -14.71
N SER A 303 30.21 -40.88 -14.73
CA SER A 303 29.11 -41.31 -15.61
C SER A 303 29.48 -41.14 -17.08
N GLY A 304 29.45 -42.24 -17.84
CA GLY A 304 29.67 -42.25 -19.29
C GLY A 304 28.42 -41.94 -20.12
N LYS A 305 27.27 -41.70 -19.48
CA LYS A 305 26.02 -41.44 -20.20
C LYS A 305 26.01 -40.04 -20.81
N ALA A 306 25.50 -39.92 -22.04
CA ALA A 306 25.40 -38.64 -22.74
C ALA A 306 24.47 -37.64 -22.02
N ASP A 307 23.45 -38.13 -21.32
CA ASP A 307 22.44 -37.36 -20.58
C ASP A 307 22.72 -37.27 -19.08
N TRP A 308 23.97 -37.50 -18.64
CA TRP A 308 24.35 -37.53 -17.23
C TRP A 308 23.91 -36.30 -16.44
N TYR A 309 23.94 -35.12 -17.07
CA TYR A 309 23.59 -33.86 -16.42
C TYR A 309 22.09 -33.81 -16.14
N ALA A 310 21.24 -34.16 -17.12
CA ALA A 310 19.79 -34.23 -16.94
C ALA A 310 19.42 -35.23 -15.83
N GLN A 311 20.01 -36.43 -15.84
CA GLN A 311 19.78 -37.42 -14.78
C GLN A 311 20.23 -36.95 -13.39
N MET A 312 21.29 -36.14 -13.31
CA MET A 312 21.72 -35.52 -12.06
C MET A 312 20.72 -34.45 -11.61
N ILE A 313 20.21 -33.63 -12.53
CA ILE A 313 19.17 -32.64 -12.23
C ILE A 313 17.90 -33.35 -11.71
N ASP A 314 17.42 -34.40 -12.38
CA ASP A 314 16.27 -35.19 -11.93
C ASP A 314 16.50 -35.78 -10.53
N HIS A 315 17.72 -36.29 -10.26
CA HIS A 315 18.11 -36.79 -8.95
C HIS A 315 18.05 -35.69 -7.86
N LEU A 316 18.47 -34.47 -8.20
CA LEU A 316 18.44 -33.33 -7.28
C LEU A 316 17.03 -32.80 -7.05
N LEU A 317 16.21 -32.73 -8.11
CA LEU A 317 14.81 -32.31 -8.02
C LEU A 317 13.97 -33.31 -7.21
N ALA A 318 14.27 -34.61 -7.29
CA ALA A 318 13.60 -35.64 -6.50
C ALA A 318 14.05 -35.67 -5.01
N SER A 319 15.06 -34.88 -4.63
CA SER A 319 15.54 -34.81 -3.25
C SER A 319 14.59 -33.98 -2.38
N PRO A 320 14.23 -34.41 -1.16
CA PRO A 320 13.40 -33.60 -0.26
C PRO A 320 14.02 -32.23 0.09
N ARG A 321 15.35 -32.13 -0.04
CA ARG A 321 16.12 -30.89 0.16
C ARG A 321 15.84 -29.83 -0.90
N TYR A 322 15.30 -30.22 -2.06
CA TYR A 322 14.87 -29.27 -3.08
C TYR A 322 13.77 -28.34 -2.53
N GLY A 323 12.72 -28.91 -1.94
CA GLY A 323 11.65 -28.15 -1.29
C GLY A 323 12.12 -27.36 -0.07
N GLU A 324 13.09 -27.86 0.70
CA GLU A 324 13.71 -27.10 1.79
C GLU A 324 14.45 -25.85 1.27
N ARG A 325 15.21 -26.01 0.18
CA ARG A 325 15.98 -24.93 -0.45
C ARG A 325 15.07 -23.88 -1.09
N TRP A 326 14.16 -24.32 -1.95
CA TRP A 326 13.28 -23.43 -2.73
C TRP A 326 12.13 -22.88 -1.90
N GLY A 327 11.59 -23.69 -0.97
CA GLY A 327 10.57 -23.25 -0.03
C GLY A 327 11.05 -22.07 0.82
N ARG A 328 12.33 -22.01 1.21
CA ARG A 328 12.90 -20.85 1.92
C ARG A 328 12.72 -19.54 1.16
N HIS A 329 12.91 -19.54 -0.17
CA HIS A 329 12.73 -18.34 -0.98
C HIS A 329 11.27 -17.88 -0.99
N TRP A 330 10.33 -18.82 -1.07
CA TRP A 330 8.91 -18.49 -0.95
C TRP A 330 8.53 -18.01 0.45
N LEU A 331 9.12 -18.59 1.50
CA LEU A 331 8.88 -18.19 2.87
C LEU A 331 9.36 -16.76 3.13
N ASP A 332 10.50 -16.36 2.54
CA ASP A 332 10.96 -14.96 2.55
C ASP A 332 9.91 -14.04 1.87
N VAL A 333 9.37 -14.44 0.72
CA VAL A 333 8.32 -13.70 0.00
C VAL A 333 7.02 -13.58 0.81
N ALA A 334 6.62 -14.65 1.48
CA ALA A 334 5.44 -14.68 2.33
C ALA A 334 5.60 -13.85 3.62
N GLY A 335 6.80 -13.36 3.94
CA GLY A 335 7.10 -12.70 5.21
C GLY A 335 7.09 -13.67 6.39
N TYR A 336 7.41 -14.94 6.16
CA TYR A 336 7.40 -15.97 7.19
C TYR A 336 8.34 -15.63 8.35
N ALA A 337 7.81 -15.74 9.57
CA ALA A 337 8.58 -15.74 10.80
C ALA A 337 7.95 -16.71 11.80
N ASP A 338 8.77 -17.31 12.66
CA ASP A 338 8.30 -18.15 13.76
C ASP A 338 7.73 -17.33 14.93
N SER A 339 7.79 -16.00 14.87
CA SER A 339 7.29 -15.06 15.88
C SER A 339 6.44 -13.95 15.25
N GLU A 340 5.68 -13.21 16.08
CA GLU A 340 4.74 -12.18 15.60
C GLU A 340 5.39 -10.84 15.25
N GLY A 341 6.58 -10.54 15.78
CA GLY A 341 7.31 -9.30 15.55
C GLY A 341 6.65 -8.05 16.17
N GLY A 342 7.19 -6.87 15.81
CA GLY A 342 6.58 -5.56 16.08
C GLY A 342 6.62 -5.04 17.52
N VAL A 343 6.82 -5.92 18.52
CA VAL A 343 6.92 -5.54 19.94
C VAL A 343 8.05 -6.30 20.64
N SER A 344 8.58 -5.73 21.72
CA SER A 344 9.71 -6.31 22.46
C SER A 344 9.45 -7.71 23.04
N SER A 345 8.19 -8.08 23.27
CA SER A 345 7.83 -9.42 23.75
C SER A 345 7.93 -10.52 22.68
N ASP A 346 7.96 -10.14 21.41
CA ASP A 346 8.04 -11.00 20.21
C ASP A 346 7.56 -12.46 20.39
N PRO A 347 6.24 -12.67 20.58
CA PRO A 347 5.72 -13.98 20.95
C PRO A 347 5.83 -14.99 19.79
N VAL A 348 6.19 -16.23 20.13
CA VAL A 348 6.30 -17.34 19.17
C VAL A 348 4.92 -17.76 18.63
N ARG A 349 4.84 -17.93 17.31
CA ARG A 349 3.69 -18.49 16.59
C ARG A 349 3.69 -20.01 16.72
N LYS A 350 2.87 -20.53 17.63
CA LYS A 350 2.82 -21.97 17.98
C LYS A 350 2.64 -22.95 16.80
N VAL A 351 2.03 -22.49 15.70
CA VAL A 351 1.68 -23.34 14.55
C VAL A 351 2.22 -22.83 13.21
N ALA A 352 3.06 -21.78 13.19
CA ALA A 352 3.60 -21.23 11.94
C ALA A 352 4.38 -22.27 11.14
N TRP A 353 5.12 -23.15 11.81
CA TRP A 353 5.86 -24.26 11.19
C TRP A 353 5.01 -25.13 10.26
N LYS A 354 3.68 -25.22 10.48
CA LYS A 354 2.80 -25.98 9.58
C LYS A 354 2.75 -25.36 8.18
N TYR A 355 2.74 -24.03 8.10
CA TYR A 355 2.77 -23.31 6.82
C TYR A 355 4.14 -23.49 6.13
N ARG A 356 5.24 -23.40 6.89
CA ARG A 356 6.59 -23.73 6.39
C ARG A 356 6.62 -25.13 5.76
N ASP A 357 6.13 -26.12 6.50
CA ASP A 357 6.15 -27.51 6.04
C ASP A 357 5.19 -27.74 4.86
N TYR A 358 4.06 -27.04 4.81
CA TYR A 358 3.17 -27.02 3.65
C TYR A 358 3.89 -26.50 2.40
N VAL A 359 4.61 -25.38 2.49
CA VAL A 359 5.39 -24.82 1.38
C VAL A 359 6.44 -25.82 0.91
N ILE A 360 7.21 -26.41 1.83
CA ILE A 360 8.25 -27.41 1.49
C ILE A 360 7.62 -28.62 0.77
N ARG A 361 6.47 -29.12 1.25
CA ARG A 361 5.75 -30.21 0.58
C ARG A 361 5.24 -29.80 -0.81
N ALA A 362 4.72 -28.58 -0.97
CA ALA A 362 4.22 -28.09 -2.25
C ALA A 362 5.31 -28.05 -3.32
N PHE A 363 6.52 -27.56 -2.98
CA PHE A 363 7.67 -27.59 -3.89
C PHE A 363 8.13 -29.02 -4.22
N ASN A 364 8.23 -29.90 -3.22
CA ASN A 364 8.67 -31.28 -3.45
C ASN A 364 7.65 -32.11 -4.25
N ALA A 365 6.35 -31.78 -4.17
CA ALA A 365 5.29 -32.43 -4.92
C ALA A 365 5.08 -31.83 -6.32
N ASP A 366 5.88 -30.83 -6.71
CA ASP A 366 5.71 -30.06 -7.96
C ASP A 366 4.26 -29.54 -8.11
N LYS A 367 3.71 -28.97 -7.03
CA LYS A 367 2.34 -28.46 -7.03
C LYS A 367 2.21 -27.37 -8.11
N PRO A 368 1.19 -27.43 -8.99
CA PRO A 368 0.95 -26.37 -9.96
C PRO A 368 0.86 -25.00 -9.27
N TYR A 369 1.58 -24.02 -9.82
CA TYR A 369 1.72 -22.70 -9.20
C TYR A 369 0.37 -22.00 -8.99
N ASP A 370 -0.55 -22.14 -9.94
CA ASP A 370 -1.91 -21.61 -9.86
C ASP A 370 -2.70 -22.24 -8.70
N GLN A 371 -2.59 -23.56 -8.51
CA GLN A 371 -3.20 -24.23 -7.36
C GLN A 371 -2.55 -23.78 -6.04
N PHE A 372 -1.21 -23.74 -5.99
CA PHE A 372 -0.46 -23.29 -4.83
C PHE A 372 -0.85 -21.87 -4.40
N LEU A 373 -1.07 -20.97 -5.35
CA LEU A 373 -1.52 -19.61 -5.08
C LEU A 373 -2.99 -19.55 -4.64
N HIS A 374 -3.90 -20.26 -5.31
CA HIS A 374 -5.32 -20.28 -4.92
C HIS A 374 -5.53 -20.79 -3.50
N GLU A 375 -4.85 -21.88 -3.10
CA GLU A 375 -4.94 -22.41 -1.74
C GLU A 375 -4.46 -21.39 -0.68
N GLN A 376 -3.45 -20.57 -1.02
CA GLN A 376 -2.93 -19.55 -0.10
C GLN A 376 -3.82 -18.32 0.05
N LEU A 377 -4.57 -17.96 -1.00
CA LEU A 377 -5.46 -16.79 -0.97
C LEU A 377 -6.87 -17.12 -0.47
N ALA A 378 -7.33 -18.35 -0.69
CA ALA A 378 -8.73 -18.71 -0.49
C ALA A 378 -8.91 -20.18 -0.02
N GLY A 379 -7.88 -20.81 0.55
CA GLY A 379 -7.96 -22.22 0.97
C GLY A 379 -9.11 -22.54 1.92
N ASP A 380 -9.47 -21.59 2.79
CA ASP A 380 -10.64 -21.65 3.67
C ASP A 380 -11.99 -21.57 2.94
N GLU A 381 -12.03 -21.01 1.73
CA GLU A 381 -13.21 -20.91 0.85
C GLU A 381 -13.29 -22.04 -0.19
N LEU A 382 -12.17 -22.73 -0.46
CA LEU A 382 -12.15 -23.83 -1.45
C LEU A 382 -12.95 -25.05 -1.02
N LEU A 383 -13.10 -25.27 0.30
CA LEU A 383 -13.78 -26.43 0.88
C LEU A 383 -14.65 -25.98 2.04
N ASP A 384 -15.87 -26.53 2.14
CA ASP A 384 -16.80 -26.23 3.22
C ASP A 384 -16.40 -26.95 4.53
N VAL A 385 -15.32 -26.45 5.14
CA VAL A 385 -14.75 -27.01 6.36
C VAL A 385 -15.68 -26.89 7.57
N ALA A 386 -16.61 -25.93 7.55
CA ALA A 386 -17.55 -25.70 8.63
C ALA A 386 -18.64 -26.77 8.72
N ARG A 387 -19.05 -27.34 7.58
CA ARG A 387 -20.13 -28.34 7.48
C ARG A 387 -19.64 -29.73 7.08
N ALA A 388 -18.35 -29.92 6.88
CA ALA A 388 -17.79 -31.22 6.49
C ALA A 388 -18.07 -32.29 7.56
N PRO A 389 -18.48 -33.51 7.14
CA PRO A 389 -18.72 -34.63 8.07
C PRO A 389 -17.42 -35.15 8.68
N GLU A 390 -16.30 -35.03 7.95
CA GLU A 390 -14.97 -35.44 8.40
C GLU A 390 -13.92 -34.40 8.02
N VAL A 391 -12.82 -34.35 8.78
CA VAL A 391 -11.67 -33.49 8.49
C VAL A 391 -10.66 -34.28 7.67
N THR A 392 -10.50 -33.92 6.40
CA THR A 392 -9.55 -34.59 5.49
C THR A 392 -8.18 -33.90 5.48
N PRO A 393 -7.10 -34.60 5.07
CA PRO A 393 -5.78 -33.96 4.89
C PRO A 393 -5.81 -32.77 3.94
N ALA A 394 -6.61 -32.83 2.87
CA ALA A 394 -6.76 -31.73 1.92
C ALA A 394 -7.36 -30.47 2.57
N MET A 395 -8.34 -30.64 3.46
CA MET A 395 -8.90 -29.51 4.22
C MET A 395 -7.87 -28.89 5.15
N VAL A 396 -7.05 -29.72 5.81
CA VAL A 396 -5.98 -29.23 6.69
C VAL A 396 -4.91 -28.49 5.89
N ASP A 397 -4.52 -29.00 4.72
CA ASP A 397 -3.53 -28.35 3.85
C ASP A 397 -4.07 -27.02 3.31
N ASN A 398 -5.30 -26.97 2.81
CA ASN A 398 -5.92 -25.72 2.36
C ASN A 398 -5.98 -24.65 3.47
N LEU A 399 -6.45 -25.02 4.66
CA LEU A 399 -6.48 -24.10 5.82
C LEU A 399 -5.08 -23.68 6.27
N THR A 400 -4.10 -24.57 6.15
CA THR A 400 -2.70 -24.27 6.45
C THR A 400 -2.12 -23.29 5.44
N ALA A 401 -2.43 -23.48 4.15
CA ALA A 401 -2.00 -22.62 3.05
C ALA A 401 -2.51 -21.19 3.21
N THR A 402 -3.77 -21.00 3.64
CA THR A 402 -4.34 -19.67 3.94
C THR A 402 -3.58 -18.90 5.02
N GLY A 403 -2.72 -19.59 5.78
CA GLY A 403 -1.73 -18.97 6.66
C GLY A 403 -0.84 -17.93 5.97
N PHE A 404 -0.67 -17.98 4.65
CA PHE A 404 0.02 -16.97 3.83
C PHE A 404 -0.40 -15.53 4.19
N LEU A 405 -1.71 -15.27 4.29
CA LEU A 405 -2.27 -13.95 4.61
C LEU A 405 -2.02 -13.49 6.06
N ARG A 406 -1.34 -14.31 6.87
CA ARG A 406 -1.09 -14.09 8.30
C ARG A 406 0.39 -14.10 8.67
N MET A 407 1.28 -14.20 7.69
CA MET A 407 2.72 -14.28 7.94
C MET A 407 3.35 -12.91 8.25
N GLY A 408 2.72 -11.81 7.80
CA GLY A 408 3.09 -10.44 8.16
C GLY A 408 3.06 -10.17 9.66
N ILE A 409 3.68 -9.06 10.08
CA ILE A 409 3.81 -8.70 11.50
C ILE A 409 2.44 -8.52 12.16
N ASP A 410 2.24 -9.08 13.35
CA ASP A 410 0.99 -8.93 14.12
C ASP A 410 1.25 -8.54 15.58
N GLN A 411 1.40 -7.24 15.80
CA GLN A 411 1.56 -6.64 17.13
C GLN A 411 0.28 -6.61 17.98
N THR A 412 -0.88 -7.04 17.45
CA THR A 412 -2.20 -6.83 18.08
C THR A 412 -2.49 -7.72 19.29
N GLY A 413 -1.58 -8.62 19.65
CA GLY A 413 -1.66 -9.38 20.88
C GLY A 413 -1.11 -8.65 22.12
N SER A 414 -0.47 -7.49 21.97
CA SER A 414 0.00 -6.71 23.12
C SER A 414 -1.16 -6.05 23.88
N ARG A 415 -0.98 -5.79 25.18
CA ARG A 415 -1.97 -5.03 25.98
C ARG A 415 -2.01 -3.54 25.62
N THR A 416 -0.97 -3.06 24.95
CA THR A 416 -0.83 -1.65 24.55
C THR A 416 -0.95 -1.43 23.04
N MET A 417 -1.03 -2.51 22.26
CA MET A 417 -1.08 -2.48 20.80
C MET A 417 -2.23 -3.39 20.37
N ASN A 418 -3.32 -2.79 19.92
CA ASN A 418 -4.50 -3.44 19.30
C ASN A 418 -5.57 -2.38 19.01
N PHE A 419 -5.20 -1.11 18.84
CA PHE A 419 -6.12 -0.06 18.40
C PHE A 419 -6.30 -0.19 16.88
N VAL A 420 -7.33 0.48 16.35
CA VAL A 420 -7.61 0.47 14.90
C VAL A 420 -6.38 0.79 14.02
N PRO A 421 -5.49 1.75 14.37
CA PRO A 421 -4.29 2.00 13.58
C PRO A 421 -3.35 0.80 13.45
N GLU A 422 -3.10 0.06 14.54
CA GLU A 422 -2.24 -1.14 14.46
C GLU A 422 -2.90 -2.25 13.65
N ARG A 423 -4.22 -2.42 13.77
CA ARG A 423 -4.99 -3.40 12.99
C ARG A 423 -4.93 -3.10 11.49
N LEU A 424 -5.12 -1.82 11.13
CA LEU A 424 -4.93 -1.36 9.74
C LEU A 424 -3.49 -1.53 9.26
N GLY A 425 -2.51 -1.49 10.16
CA GLY A 425 -1.12 -1.86 9.88
C GLY A 425 -1.01 -3.32 9.44
N VAL A 426 -1.51 -4.26 10.25
CA VAL A 426 -1.49 -5.70 9.91
C VAL A 426 -2.21 -6.00 8.59
N ILE A 427 -3.34 -5.34 8.34
CA ILE A 427 -4.06 -5.45 7.05
C ILE A 427 -3.18 -4.96 5.90
N GLY A 428 -2.52 -3.80 6.09
CA GLY A 428 -1.59 -3.25 5.11
C GLY A 428 -0.44 -4.20 4.80
N ASP A 429 0.16 -4.81 5.83
CA ASP A 429 1.26 -5.77 5.68
C ASP A 429 0.82 -7.02 4.91
N ALA A 430 -0.38 -7.55 5.17
CA ALA A 430 -0.93 -8.68 4.43
C ALA A 430 -1.15 -8.32 2.94
N LEU A 431 -1.70 -7.13 2.67
CA LEU A 431 -1.87 -6.64 1.30
C LEU A 431 -0.53 -6.38 0.60
N GLN A 432 0.50 -6.00 1.35
CA GLN A 432 1.84 -5.78 0.79
C GLN A 432 2.53 -7.10 0.44
N VAL A 433 2.41 -8.13 1.29
CA VAL A 433 2.90 -9.49 0.97
C VAL A 433 2.23 -10.00 -0.31
N LEU A 434 0.91 -9.79 -0.44
CA LEU A 434 0.17 -10.13 -1.66
C LEU A 434 0.66 -9.32 -2.87
N GLY A 435 0.68 -7.99 -2.77
CA GLY A 435 1.02 -7.10 -3.88
C GLY A 435 2.45 -7.32 -4.37
N SER A 436 3.43 -7.27 -3.47
CA SER A 436 4.84 -7.41 -3.82
C SER A 436 5.22 -8.84 -4.18
N GLY A 437 4.74 -9.83 -3.42
CA GLY A 437 5.14 -11.22 -3.57
C GLY A 437 4.46 -11.95 -4.73
N VAL A 438 3.19 -11.64 -5.01
CA VAL A 438 2.40 -12.33 -6.05
C VAL A 438 2.28 -11.49 -7.31
N MET A 439 1.97 -10.20 -7.17
CA MET A 439 1.72 -9.33 -8.32
C MET A 439 2.99 -8.62 -8.82
N GLY A 440 4.05 -8.59 -8.01
CA GLY A 440 5.26 -7.80 -8.32
C GLY A 440 5.00 -6.29 -8.30
N LEU A 441 3.98 -5.83 -7.56
CA LEU A 441 3.56 -4.43 -7.48
C LEU A 441 3.69 -3.90 -6.06
N THR A 442 4.17 -2.66 -5.92
CA THR A 442 4.20 -1.96 -4.63
C THR A 442 2.91 -1.18 -4.43
N LEU A 443 2.07 -1.63 -3.50
CA LEU A 443 0.74 -1.02 -3.27
C LEU A 443 0.74 -0.01 -2.12
N GLU A 444 1.84 0.10 -1.36
CA GLU A 444 1.94 0.92 -0.14
C GLU A 444 1.61 2.40 -0.39
N CYS A 445 2.16 3.03 -1.44
CA CYS A 445 1.88 4.43 -1.72
C CYS A 445 0.39 4.65 -2.00
N ALA A 446 -0.25 3.69 -2.69
CA ALA A 446 -1.66 3.71 -3.05
C ALA A 446 -2.60 3.75 -1.83
N ARG A 447 -2.10 3.50 -0.61
CA ARG A 447 -2.86 3.58 0.64
C ARG A 447 -3.26 5.00 1.01
N CYS A 448 -2.41 5.99 0.74
CA CYS A 448 -2.64 7.37 1.17
C CYS A 448 -3.05 8.29 0.02
N HIS A 449 -2.53 8.02 -1.19
CA HIS A 449 -2.82 8.74 -2.42
C HIS A 449 -2.63 7.80 -3.61
N SER A 450 -3.07 8.14 -4.81
CA SER A 450 -2.83 7.32 -6.01
C SER A 450 -1.34 7.12 -6.23
N HIS A 451 -0.94 5.90 -6.61
CA HIS A 451 0.47 5.52 -6.71
C HIS A 451 1.25 6.47 -7.64
N LYS A 452 2.48 6.81 -7.24
CA LYS A 452 3.27 7.87 -7.88
C LYS A 452 3.61 7.57 -9.34
N TYR A 453 3.96 6.32 -9.63
CA TYR A 453 4.46 5.90 -10.94
C TYR A 453 3.51 4.95 -11.65
N ASP A 454 3.19 3.84 -10.99
CA ASP A 454 2.24 2.84 -11.50
C ASP A 454 0.81 3.36 -11.57
N PRO A 455 0.01 2.87 -12.53
CA PRO A 455 -1.38 3.27 -12.74
C PRO A 455 -2.31 2.61 -11.70
N ILE A 456 -2.08 2.88 -10.42
CA ILE A 456 -2.81 2.31 -9.29
C ILE A 456 -3.49 3.45 -8.52
N PRO A 457 -4.75 3.75 -8.85
CA PRO A 457 -5.57 4.74 -8.15
C PRO A 457 -5.73 4.41 -6.66
N HIS A 458 -5.80 5.45 -5.81
CA HIS A 458 -6.04 5.32 -4.36
C HIS A 458 -7.25 4.44 -4.06
N ARG A 459 -8.36 4.66 -4.79
CA ARG A 459 -9.60 3.88 -4.63
C ARG A 459 -9.39 2.37 -4.85
N ASP A 460 -8.47 1.97 -5.74
CA ASP A 460 -8.30 0.56 -6.09
C ASP A 460 -7.54 -0.20 -5.00
N TYR A 461 -6.66 0.47 -4.23
CA TYR A 461 -6.11 -0.07 -2.98
C TYR A 461 -7.21 -0.43 -1.99
N TYR A 462 -8.18 0.47 -1.76
CA TYR A 462 -9.26 0.23 -0.82
C TYR A 462 -10.28 -0.79 -1.34
N ARG A 463 -10.47 -0.90 -2.66
CA ARG A 463 -11.25 -1.99 -3.27
C ARG A 463 -10.59 -3.35 -3.06
N LEU A 464 -9.27 -3.43 -3.20
CA LEU A 464 -8.53 -4.64 -2.90
C LEU A 464 -8.63 -4.99 -1.41
N LYS A 465 -8.42 -4.01 -0.51
CA LYS A 465 -8.65 -4.17 0.94
C LYS A 465 -10.05 -4.73 1.23
N ALA A 466 -11.08 -4.22 0.54
CA ALA A 466 -12.46 -4.63 0.75
C ALA A 466 -12.70 -6.13 0.49
N VAL A 467 -11.97 -6.75 -0.45
CA VAL A 467 -12.04 -8.21 -0.68
C VAL A 467 -11.68 -8.99 0.58
N PHE A 468 -10.72 -8.50 1.36
CA PHE A 468 -10.24 -9.17 2.58
C PHE A 468 -10.98 -8.75 3.84
N GLN A 469 -11.88 -7.75 3.79
CA GLN A 469 -12.58 -7.26 4.98
C GLN A 469 -13.45 -8.31 5.67
N GLY A 470 -13.90 -9.35 4.96
CA GLY A 470 -14.60 -10.46 5.59
C GLY A 470 -13.76 -11.21 6.64
N ALA A 471 -12.44 -11.32 6.41
CA ALA A 471 -11.49 -12.00 7.29
C ALA A 471 -10.65 -11.02 8.13
N LEU A 472 -10.43 -9.81 7.64
CA LEU A 472 -9.52 -8.79 8.18
C LEU A 472 -10.25 -7.45 8.39
N ASP A 473 -11.24 -7.42 9.27
CA ASP A 473 -11.98 -6.21 9.65
C ASP A 473 -11.33 -5.52 10.86
N GLU A 474 -10.89 -4.27 10.69
CA GLU A 474 -10.25 -3.45 11.73
C GLU A 474 -11.17 -3.13 12.92
N HIS A 475 -12.48 -3.12 12.73
CA HIS A 475 -13.49 -2.86 13.76
C HIS A 475 -14.00 -4.15 14.40
N GLU A 476 -13.81 -5.30 13.75
CA GLU A 476 -14.21 -6.63 14.24
C GLU A 476 -13.02 -7.58 14.44
N TRP A 477 -11.90 -7.00 14.84
CA TRP A 477 -10.61 -7.67 14.88
C TRP A 477 -10.49 -8.76 15.95
N LEU A 478 -9.98 -9.92 15.54
CA LEU A 478 -9.54 -10.98 16.43
C LEU A 478 -8.01 -11.03 16.40
N SER A 479 -7.36 -10.83 17.55
CA SER A 479 -5.90 -10.92 17.63
C SER A 479 -5.43 -12.38 17.54
N PHE A 480 -4.14 -12.60 17.30
CA PHE A 480 -3.55 -13.94 17.30
C PHE A 480 -3.76 -14.77 18.56
N LYS A 481 -4.10 -14.13 19.69
CA LYS A 481 -4.41 -14.80 20.94
C LYS A 481 -5.80 -15.42 20.97
N THR A 482 -6.75 -14.89 20.18
CA THR A 482 -8.17 -15.27 20.24
C THR A 482 -8.75 -15.72 18.90
N ARG A 483 -8.00 -15.61 17.79
CA ARG A 483 -8.42 -16.04 16.44
C ARG A 483 -8.21 -17.54 16.18
N GLN A 484 -8.78 -18.38 17.05
CA GLN A 484 -8.83 -19.83 16.86
C GLN A 484 -10.23 -20.25 16.41
N LEU A 485 -10.29 -21.09 15.38
CA LEU A 485 -11.53 -21.74 14.96
C LEU A 485 -11.56 -23.14 15.56
N VAL A 486 -12.58 -23.42 16.36
CA VAL A 486 -12.82 -24.76 16.90
C VAL A 486 -13.68 -25.51 15.88
N PHE A 487 -13.03 -26.14 14.91
CA PHE A 487 -13.68 -27.10 14.03
C PHE A 487 -13.68 -28.48 14.71
N ALA A 488 -14.87 -29.01 14.96
CA ALA A 488 -15.05 -30.34 15.51
C ALA A 488 -16.21 -31.00 14.75
N THR A 489 -16.00 -32.23 14.27
CA THR A 489 -17.09 -33.02 13.66
C THR A 489 -18.18 -33.28 14.72
N PRO A 490 -19.42 -33.59 14.32
CA PRO A 490 -20.45 -34.05 15.27
C PRO A 490 -19.95 -35.19 16.18
N GLU A 491 -19.19 -36.15 15.64
CA GLU A 491 -18.60 -37.26 16.36
C GLU A 491 -17.51 -36.79 17.34
N HIS A 492 -16.68 -35.82 16.92
CA HIS A 492 -15.65 -35.24 17.78
C HIS A 492 -16.26 -34.46 18.94
N ARG A 493 -17.36 -33.73 18.69
CA ARG A 493 -18.15 -33.06 19.74
C ARG A 493 -18.79 -34.05 20.69
N HIS A 494 -19.32 -35.17 20.19
CA HIS A 494 -19.89 -36.26 21.00
C HIS A 494 -18.86 -37.02 21.84
N ARG A 495 -17.58 -37.05 21.45
CA ARG A 495 -16.50 -37.70 22.23
C ARG A 495 -15.94 -36.82 23.36
N ILE A 496 -16.15 -35.51 23.27
CA ILE A 496 -15.59 -34.51 24.21
C ILE A 496 -16.65 -34.02 25.20
N ALA A 497 -17.93 -34.04 24.81
CA ALA A 497 -19.08 -33.90 25.71
C ALA A 497 -19.24 -35.15 26.58
#